data_AF-A0A7J8ACU2-F1
#
_entry.id   AF-A0A7J8ACU2-F1
#
_cell.length_a   1.000
_cell.length_b   1.000
_cell.length_c   1.000
_cell.angle_alpha   90.00
_cell.angle_beta   90.00
_cell.angle_gamma   90.00
#
_symmetry.space_group_name_H-M   'P 1'
#
loop_
_entity.id
_entity.type
_entity.pdbx_description
1 polymer ?
#
loop_
_entity_poly.entity_id
_entity_poly.type
_entity_poly.pdbx_seq_one_letter_code
_entity_poly.pdbx_strand_id
1 'polypeptide(L)'
;MPVFLKMSIGITFIRPFARVLVPFTLNRKRRVLYSTILQRYVSSKIPAESSPKKENASPEQLELDGWKITMKSSVQEGVSTVSSAKDEDPVAATRELIEMWRLLGREVPEHISEEELKTIMECDSKSSKKKYLRYLYVKEKKKKANQIKKEMKAAAREKAIQDQLLETANQDKQQDFPFLRLWDRNMDIAMGWKGAQAMQFGQPLVFDMAYDDYMNPKELRYAVSQLLESEGCNRRDVDPFHIYFCNLKPESPFRRELIKRYGEKWNKLFLTATEKSHVDLFPKDNIIYLTADSPNIMTSFKHDKIYIVGSFVDKNIHPGASLAKAKRLKLATECFPLDKYLHWDTGTKNLTIDQVTRILLCLKNTGSWEEALKFVPKRKHSGYLDFSQHTQEFVNRMKKSKTINSFPKGSLNRYTQKK
;
A
#
# COMPACT_ATOMS: atom_id res chain seq x y z
N MET A 1 71.32 -57.76 30.85
CA MET A 1 70.34 -56.82 31.43
C MET A 1 70.60 -55.44 30.83
N PRO A 2 69.61 -54.66 30.37
CA PRO A 2 68.25 -54.58 30.88
C PRO A 2 67.14 -54.85 29.83
N VAL A 3 65.97 -55.15 30.36
CA VAL A 3 64.67 -55.25 29.71
C VAL A 3 64.14 -53.85 29.46
N PHE A 4 63.59 -53.57 28.26
CA PHE A 4 62.72 -52.42 28.06
C PHE A 4 61.43 -52.82 27.34
N LEU A 5 60.34 -52.42 27.97
CA LEU A 5 58.94 -52.74 27.70
C LEU A 5 58.51 -52.38 26.28
N LYS A 6 57.89 -53.34 25.59
CA LYS A 6 57.17 -53.14 24.32
C LYS A 6 55.72 -52.76 24.66
N MET A 7 55.36 -51.47 24.58
CA MET A 7 53.95 -51.04 24.61
C MET A 7 53.45 -50.87 23.17
N SER A 8 52.58 -51.79 22.77
CA SER A 8 51.80 -51.72 21.53
C SER A 8 50.67 -50.70 21.69
N ILE A 9 50.70 -49.62 20.92
CA ILE A 9 49.58 -48.68 20.79
C ILE A 9 48.76 -49.11 19.57
N GLY A 10 47.56 -49.65 19.82
CA GLY A 10 46.58 -49.97 18.79
C GLY A 10 45.90 -48.70 18.29
N ILE A 11 46.03 -48.41 16.99
CA ILE A 11 45.32 -47.32 16.32
C ILE A 11 43.98 -47.86 15.82
N THR A 12 42.88 -47.47 16.47
CA THR A 12 41.52 -47.83 16.05
C THR A 12 41.05 -46.84 14.98
N PHE A 13 40.92 -47.30 13.73
CA PHE A 13 40.32 -46.53 12.65
C PHE A 13 38.80 -46.46 12.83
N ILE A 14 38.28 -45.31 13.24
CA ILE A 14 36.85 -45.03 13.24
C ILE A 14 36.46 -44.60 11.81
N ARG A 15 35.69 -45.45 11.13
CA ARG A 15 35.08 -45.14 9.82
C ARG A 15 34.16 -43.92 9.92
N PRO A 16 34.11 -43.03 8.91
CA PRO A 16 33.15 -41.95 8.89
C PRO A 16 31.75 -42.51 8.60
N PHE A 17 30.79 -42.14 9.46
CA PHE A 17 29.37 -42.42 9.26
C PHE A 17 28.90 -41.83 7.93
N ALA A 18 28.37 -42.70 7.06
CA ALA A 18 27.60 -42.30 5.90
C ALA A 18 26.36 -41.51 6.35
N ARG A 19 26.27 -40.23 5.99
CA ARG A 19 25.03 -39.45 6.11
C ARG A 19 24.07 -39.95 5.03
N VAL A 20 23.14 -40.80 5.44
CA VAL A 20 21.92 -41.07 4.68
C VAL A 20 21.09 -39.78 4.65
N LEU A 21 21.11 -39.09 3.52
CA LEU A 21 20.15 -38.04 3.18
C LEU A 21 18.81 -38.72 2.92
N VAL A 22 17.96 -38.77 3.95
CA VAL A 22 16.54 -39.06 3.75
C VAL A 22 15.88 -37.77 3.30
N PRO A 23 15.24 -37.72 2.12
CA PRO A 23 14.44 -36.56 1.75
C PRO A 23 13.20 -36.56 2.64
N PHE A 24 13.13 -35.59 3.57
CA PHE A 24 11.87 -35.28 4.25
C PHE A 24 10.92 -34.63 3.24
N THR A 25 10.29 -35.46 2.40
CA THR A 25 9.09 -35.07 1.67
C THR A 25 7.95 -35.03 2.68
N LEU A 26 7.75 -33.88 3.32
CA LEU A 26 6.53 -33.63 4.08
C LEU A 26 5.39 -33.51 3.06
N ASN A 27 4.70 -34.62 2.84
CA ASN A 27 3.50 -34.68 2.02
C ASN A 27 2.41 -33.87 2.75
N ARG A 28 2.40 -32.56 2.50
CA ARG A 28 1.48 -31.61 3.14
C ARG A 28 0.11 -31.81 2.49
N LYS A 29 -0.70 -32.71 3.05
CA LYS A 29 -2.15 -32.72 2.84
C LYS A 29 -2.65 -31.29 3.06
N ARG A 30 -3.07 -30.65 1.96
CA ARG A 30 -3.76 -29.35 1.94
C ARG A 30 -4.96 -29.43 2.90
N ARG A 31 -4.80 -28.95 4.13
CA ARG A 31 -5.94 -28.38 4.85
C ARG A 31 -6.13 -26.99 4.29
N VAL A 32 -7.07 -26.89 3.37
CA VAL A 32 -7.66 -25.62 2.92
C VAL A 32 -8.33 -25.01 4.15
N LEU A 33 -7.59 -24.20 4.89
CA LEU A 33 -8.20 -23.26 5.82
C LEU A 33 -8.70 -22.11 4.97
N TYR A 34 -9.94 -22.25 4.50
CA TYR A 34 -10.75 -21.12 4.11
C TYR A 34 -10.64 -20.08 5.23
N SER A 35 -10.14 -18.91 4.90
CA SER A 35 -10.29 -17.73 5.71
C SER A 35 -11.79 -17.49 5.86
N THR A 36 -12.37 -17.96 6.96
CA THR A 36 -13.68 -17.53 7.41
C THR A 36 -13.55 -16.07 7.77
N ILE A 37 -13.82 -15.24 6.76
CA ILE A 37 -14.16 -13.84 6.91
C ILE A 37 -15.40 -13.85 7.80
N LEU A 38 -15.21 -13.55 9.09
CA LEU A 38 -16.29 -13.15 9.98
C LEU A 38 -16.84 -11.82 9.46
N GLN A 39 -17.71 -11.89 8.46
CA GLN A 39 -18.74 -10.88 8.24
C GLN A 39 -19.63 -10.89 9.48
N ARG A 40 -19.28 -10.09 10.49
CA ARG A 40 -20.28 -9.63 11.46
C ARG A 40 -21.25 -8.73 10.71
N TYR A 41 -22.29 -9.36 10.17
CA TYR A 41 -23.56 -8.69 9.90
C TYR A 41 -24.05 -8.13 11.24
N VAL A 42 -23.98 -6.81 11.41
CA VAL A 42 -24.70 -6.12 12.47
C VAL A 42 -26.15 -6.07 12.01
N SER A 43 -26.92 -7.09 12.39
CA SER A 43 -28.38 -7.03 12.34
C SER A 43 -28.83 -6.13 13.48
N SER A 44 -29.26 -4.91 13.16
CA SER A 44 -29.92 -4.01 14.10
C SER A 44 -31.35 -4.50 14.34
N LYS A 45 -31.52 -5.51 15.20
CA LYS A 45 -32.80 -5.74 15.88
C LYS A 45 -32.79 -4.89 17.15
N ILE A 46 -33.47 -3.76 17.05
CA ILE A 46 -33.83 -2.90 18.18
C ILE A 46 -34.88 -3.66 19.01
N PRO A 47 -34.73 -3.84 20.33
CA PRO A 47 -35.84 -4.25 21.19
C PRO A 47 -36.86 -3.10 21.22
N ALA A 48 -38.10 -3.41 20.84
CA ALA A 48 -39.20 -2.47 20.94
C ALA A 48 -39.49 -2.19 22.43
N GLU A 49 -39.19 -0.98 22.88
CA GLU A 49 -39.78 -0.43 24.10
C GLU A 49 -41.28 -0.19 23.85
N SER A 50 -42.09 -0.74 24.75
CA SER A 50 -43.53 -0.57 24.77
C SER A 50 -43.89 0.86 25.15
N SER A 51 -44.54 1.58 24.23
CA SER A 51 -45.24 2.83 24.49
C SER A 51 -46.41 2.62 25.46
N PRO A 52 -46.62 3.49 26.48
CA PRO A 52 -47.90 3.57 27.16
C PRO A 52 -48.96 4.20 26.23
N LYS A 53 -50.19 3.72 26.39
CA LYS A 53 -51.37 4.01 25.56
C LYS A 53 -51.65 5.52 25.45
N LYS A 54 -52.02 5.96 24.24
CA LYS A 54 -52.72 7.22 23.99
C LYS A 54 -54.12 7.17 24.61
N GLU A 55 -54.36 8.03 25.58
CA GLU A 55 -55.69 8.60 25.82
C GLU A 55 -55.79 9.95 25.10
N ASN A 56 -56.98 10.25 24.60
CA ASN A 56 -57.29 11.35 23.71
C ASN A 56 -57.25 12.70 24.45
N ALA A 57 -56.47 13.66 23.96
CA ALA A 57 -56.65 15.09 24.25
C ALA A 57 -56.25 15.91 23.01
N SER A 58 -57.08 16.89 22.68
CA SER A 58 -57.05 17.78 21.51
C SER A 58 -55.80 18.67 21.42
N PRO A 59 -55.41 19.17 20.22
CA PRO A 59 -54.25 20.03 20.08
C PRO A 59 -54.56 21.48 20.49
N GLU A 60 -53.91 21.98 21.53
CA GLU A 60 -53.79 23.42 21.77
C GLU A 60 -52.83 24.04 20.74
N GLN A 61 -53.33 25.05 20.03
CA GLN A 61 -52.56 25.89 19.12
C GLN A 61 -51.48 26.65 19.90
N LEU A 62 -50.22 26.31 19.68
CA LEU A 62 -49.09 27.13 20.11
C LEU A 62 -49.01 28.38 19.21
N GLU A 63 -49.27 29.56 19.78
CA GLU A 63 -49.16 30.86 19.10
C GLU A 63 -47.70 31.19 18.74
N LEU A 64 -47.32 30.84 17.51
CA LEU A 64 -46.03 31.17 16.89
C LEU A 64 -45.86 32.67 16.57
N ASP A 65 -46.94 33.45 16.60
CA ASP A 65 -46.92 34.85 16.20
C ASP A 65 -46.54 35.80 17.35
N GLY A 66 -46.77 35.41 18.62
CA GLY A 66 -46.26 36.16 19.78
C GLY A 66 -44.73 36.23 19.82
N TRP A 67 -44.05 35.14 19.46
CA TRP A 67 -42.57 35.08 19.45
C TRP A 67 -41.94 35.89 18.32
N LYS A 68 -42.64 36.05 17.18
CA LYS A 68 -42.19 36.91 16.08
C LYS A 68 -42.30 38.39 16.42
N ILE A 69 -43.28 38.77 17.23
CA ILE A 69 -43.47 40.16 17.67
C ILE A 69 -42.39 40.53 18.69
N THR A 70 -42.08 39.65 19.65
CA THR A 70 -41.02 39.87 20.66
C THR A 70 -39.62 39.96 20.04
N MET A 71 -39.35 39.20 18.98
CA MET A 71 -38.09 39.31 18.21
C MET A 71 -38.02 40.55 17.31
N LYS A 72 -39.16 41.14 16.93
CA LYS A 72 -39.19 42.37 16.12
C LYS A 72 -39.13 43.63 17.00
N SER A 73 -39.70 43.60 18.20
CA SER A 73 -39.61 44.75 19.13
C SER A 73 -38.21 44.91 19.73
N SER A 74 -37.45 43.83 19.93
CA SER A 74 -36.05 43.90 20.39
C SER A 74 -35.06 44.42 19.33
N VAL A 75 -35.49 44.54 18.07
CA VAL A 75 -34.68 45.12 16.98
C VAL A 75 -34.83 46.65 16.88
N GLN A 76 -35.78 47.25 17.62
CA GLN A 76 -36.08 48.68 17.52
C GLN A 76 -35.58 49.54 18.70
N GLU A 77 -35.07 48.94 19.77
CA GLU A 77 -34.37 49.63 20.87
C GLU A 77 -32.91 49.17 20.95
N GLY A 78 -32.10 49.67 20.03
CA GLY A 78 -30.68 49.35 19.95
C GLY A 78 -29.94 50.03 18.80
N VAL A 79 -30.37 51.23 18.39
CA VAL A 79 -29.57 52.09 17.51
C VAL A 79 -28.68 52.94 18.40
N SER A 80 -27.52 52.40 18.78
CA SER A 80 -26.37 53.20 19.20
C SER A 80 -25.32 53.15 18.09
N THR A 81 -25.25 54.27 17.38
CA THR A 81 -24.06 54.86 16.74
C THR A 81 -22.91 53.91 16.37
N VAL A 82 -22.86 53.60 15.07
CA VAL A 82 -21.63 53.23 14.36
C VAL A 82 -20.60 54.35 14.56
N SER A 83 -19.49 54.05 15.25
CA SER A 83 -18.30 54.90 15.26
C SER A 83 -17.06 54.11 14.82
N SER A 84 -16.64 54.42 13.60
CA SER A 84 -15.30 54.38 13.01
C SER A 84 -14.30 53.27 13.38
N ALA A 85 -13.88 52.57 12.33
CA ALA A 85 -12.63 51.84 12.22
C ALA A 85 -11.42 52.54 12.86
N LYS A 86 -10.61 51.77 13.59
CA LYS A 86 -9.14 51.84 13.64
C LYS A 86 -8.57 50.64 14.41
N ASP A 87 -7.66 49.93 13.73
CA ASP A 87 -6.61 49.04 14.23
C ASP A 87 -7.02 47.89 15.17
N GLU A 88 -7.82 46.96 14.67
CA GLU A 88 -7.76 45.61 15.25
C GLU A 88 -6.54 44.87 14.71
N ASP A 89 -5.68 44.42 15.62
CA ASP A 89 -4.62 43.47 15.35
C ASP A 89 -5.20 42.32 14.50
N PRO A 90 -4.67 42.02 13.29
CA PRO A 90 -5.16 40.96 12.42
C PRO A 90 -5.31 39.60 13.14
N VAL A 91 -4.52 39.38 14.20
CA VAL A 91 -4.59 38.21 15.07
C VAL A 91 -5.85 38.22 15.94
N ALA A 92 -6.22 39.38 16.50
CA ALA A 92 -7.42 39.57 17.31
C ALA A 92 -8.69 39.34 16.49
N ALA A 93 -8.80 39.98 15.32
CA ALA A 93 -9.92 39.78 14.39
C ALA A 93 -10.08 38.30 13.96
N THR A 94 -8.96 37.58 13.82
CA THR A 94 -8.99 36.14 13.51
C THR A 94 -9.49 35.30 14.69
N ARG A 95 -9.09 35.64 15.92
CA ARG A 95 -9.57 34.96 17.14
C ARG A 95 -11.06 35.19 17.36
N GLU A 96 -11.53 36.42 17.17
CA GLU A 96 -12.96 36.74 17.26
C GLU A 96 -13.80 36.03 16.21
N LEU A 97 -13.31 35.94 14.98
CA LEU A 97 -13.96 35.16 13.92
C LEU A 97 -14.11 33.68 14.31
N ILE A 98 -13.10 33.11 14.93
CA ILE A 98 -13.11 31.71 15.39
C ILE A 98 -14.12 31.53 16.52
N GLU A 99 -14.17 32.45 17.48
CA GLU A 99 -15.09 32.40 18.61
C GLU A 99 -16.55 32.58 18.16
N MET A 100 -16.79 33.51 17.24
CA MET A 100 -18.09 33.65 16.57
C MET A 100 -18.50 32.33 15.89
N TRP A 101 -17.59 31.63 15.22
CA TRP A 101 -17.90 30.33 14.60
C TRP A 101 -18.17 29.22 15.61
N ARG A 102 -17.57 29.25 16.80
CA ARG A 102 -17.91 28.34 17.90
C ARG A 102 -19.32 28.59 18.40
N LEU A 103 -19.69 29.86 18.63
CA LEU A 103 -21.04 30.25 19.06
C LEU A 103 -22.10 29.85 18.04
N LEU A 104 -21.78 29.93 16.74
CA LEU A 104 -22.65 29.46 15.65
C LEU A 104 -22.71 27.93 15.50
N GLY A 105 -22.09 27.16 16.39
CA GLY A 105 -22.09 25.69 16.37
C GLY A 105 -21.35 25.08 15.17
N ARG A 106 -20.40 25.81 14.58
CA ARG A 106 -19.58 25.30 13.47
C ARG A 106 -18.48 24.38 14.00
N GLU A 107 -18.01 23.48 13.14
CA GLU A 107 -16.93 22.52 13.45
C GLU A 107 -15.58 23.24 13.63
N VAL A 108 -15.26 23.66 14.85
CA VAL A 108 -14.05 24.40 15.24
C VAL A 108 -13.31 23.66 16.36
N PRO A 109 -11.96 23.56 16.34
CA PRO A 109 -11.16 22.93 17.40
C PRO A 109 -11.27 23.62 18.76
N GLU A 110 -11.02 22.88 19.85
CA GLU A 110 -11.02 23.41 21.22
C GLU A 110 -9.72 24.18 21.53
N HIS A 111 -8.58 23.70 21.02
CA HIS A 111 -7.28 24.34 21.17
C HIS A 111 -6.64 24.61 19.80
N ILE A 112 -6.16 25.83 19.59
CA ILE A 112 -5.50 26.28 18.35
C ILE A 112 -4.13 26.85 18.72
N SER A 113 -3.06 26.38 18.09
CA SER A 113 -1.71 26.89 18.33
C SER A 113 -1.44 28.19 17.56
N GLU A 114 -0.41 28.95 17.97
CA GLU A 114 -0.02 30.20 17.32
C GLU A 114 0.44 30.00 15.86
N GLU A 115 1.07 28.88 15.55
CA GLU A 115 1.45 28.49 14.18
C GLU A 115 0.22 28.21 13.30
N GLU A 116 -0.80 27.56 13.87
CA GLU A 116 -2.07 27.26 13.20
C GLU A 116 -2.87 28.55 12.96
N LEU A 117 -2.81 29.52 13.89
CA LEU A 117 -3.37 30.86 13.71
C LEU A 117 -2.69 31.60 12.55
N LYS A 118 -1.36 31.58 12.47
CA LYS A 118 -0.63 32.18 11.34
C LYS A 118 -1.03 31.56 10.00
N THR A 119 -1.20 30.24 9.96
CA THR A 119 -1.65 29.52 8.75
C THR A 119 -3.08 29.92 8.34
N ILE A 120 -3.96 30.19 9.31
CA ILE A 120 -5.34 30.69 9.05
C ILE A 120 -5.30 32.12 8.51
N MET A 121 -4.37 32.95 8.98
CA MET A 121 -4.17 34.31 8.47
C MET A 121 -3.72 34.32 7.01
N GLU A 122 -2.77 33.43 6.66
CA GLU A 122 -2.25 33.25 5.30
C GLU A 122 -3.29 32.73 4.29
N CYS A 123 -4.49 32.32 4.74
CA CYS A 123 -5.54 31.87 3.84
C CYS A 123 -6.36 33.05 3.27
N ASP A 124 -6.34 33.23 1.95
CA ASP A 124 -6.96 34.38 1.27
C ASP A 124 -8.50 34.39 1.30
N SER A 125 -9.16 33.22 1.46
CA SER A 125 -10.62 33.10 1.33
C SER A 125 -11.32 32.56 2.59
N LYS A 126 -12.54 33.06 2.86
CA LYS A 126 -13.39 32.59 3.96
C LYS A 126 -13.69 31.08 3.87
N SER A 127 -13.80 30.53 2.66
CA SER A 127 -14.02 29.11 2.42
C SER A 127 -12.78 28.26 2.72
N SER A 128 -11.58 28.76 2.40
CA SER A 128 -10.30 28.11 2.75
C SER A 128 -10.12 28.05 4.27
N LYS A 129 -10.34 29.17 4.97
CA LYS A 129 -10.28 29.24 6.45
C LYS A 129 -11.24 28.23 7.10
N LYS A 130 -12.49 28.16 6.62
CA LYS A 130 -13.48 27.19 7.10
C LYS A 130 -13.04 25.74 6.86
N LYS A 131 -12.45 25.44 5.70
CA LYS A 131 -11.95 24.11 5.37
C LYS A 131 -10.78 23.69 6.25
N TYR A 132 -9.88 24.64 6.56
CA TYR A 132 -8.74 24.40 7.44
C TYR A 132 -9.16 24.16 8.90
N LEU A 133 -10.06 24.99 9.45
CA LEU A 133 -10.60 24.76 10.80
C LEU A 133 -11.34 23.43 10.91
N ARG A 134 -12.13 23.08 9.90
CA ARG A 134 -12.77 21.75 9.81
C ARG A 134 -11.74 20.61 9.83
N TYR A 135 -10.64 20.77 9.10
CA TYR A 135 -9.54 19.81 9.09
C TYR A 135 -8.92 19.67 10.49
N LEU A 136 -8.65 20.77 11.19
CA LEU A 136 -8.13 20.77 12.55
C LEU A 136 -9.11 20.09 13.53
N TYR A 137 -10.41 20.38 13.42
CA TYR A 137 -11.43 19.80 14.29
C TYR A 137 -11.50 18.29 14.13
N VAL A 138 -11.51 17.80 12.88
CA VAL A 138 -11.49 16.36 12.56
C VAL A 138 -10.21 15.71 13.09
N LYS A 139 -9.06 16.39 12.96
CA LYS A 139 -7.76 15.92 13.49
C LYS A 139 -7.81 15.77 15.01
N GLU A 140 -8.40 16.72 15.73
CA GLU A 140 -8.54 16.70 17.18
C GLU A 140 -9.49 15.60 17.67
N LYS A 141 -10.69 15.51 17.08
CA LYS A 141 -11.64 14.42 17.39
C LYS A 141 -11.04 13.05 17.12
N LYS A 142 -10.27 12.90 16.04
CA LYS A 142 -9.55 11.64 15.75
C LYS A 142 -8.47 11.32 16.80
N LYS A 143 -7.74 12.32 17.32
CA LYS A 143 -6.80 12.13 18.43
C LYS A 143 -7.53 11.66 19.70
N LYS A 144 -8.60 12.34 20.10
CA LYS A 144 -9.45 11.97 21.25
C LYS A 144 -10.01 10.56 21.12
N ALA A 145 -10.58 10.21 19.96
CA ALA A 145 -11.10 8.86 19.69
C ALA A 145 -10.00 7.78 19.75
N ASN A 146 -8.80 8.06 19.24
CA ASN A 146 -7.67 7.14 19.34
C ASN A 146 -7.20 6.95 20.79
N GLN A 147 -7.21 8.02 21.59
CA GLN A 147 -6.84 7.97 23.01
C GLN A 147 -7.84 7.14 23.82
N ILE A 148 -9.14 7.42 23.65
CA ILE A 148 -10.22 6.61 24.25
C ILE A 148 -10.09 5.14 23.83
N LYS A 149 -9.84 4.87 22.54
CA LYS A 149 -9.63 3.49 22.05
C LYS A 149 -8.39 2.83 22.67
N LYS A 150 -7.33 3.58 22.98
CA LYS A 150 -6.12 3.07 23.64
C LYS A 150 -6.41 2.75 25.10
N GLU A 151 -7.12 3.62 25.81
CA GLU A 151 -7.56 3.42 27.20
C GLU A 151 -8.51 2.24 27.32
N MET A 152 -9.53 2.15 26.46
CA MET A 152 -10.43 0.99 26.41
C MET A 152 -9.68 -0.32 26.17
N LYS A 153 -8.65 -0.32 25.30
CA LYS A 153 -7.81 -1.50 25.07
C LYS A 153 -6.89 -1.81 26.25
N ALA A 154 -6.39 -0.81 26.96
CA ALA A 154 -5.58 -1.00 28.16
C ALA A 154 -6.45 -1.57 29.28
N ALA A 155 -7.61 -0.98 29.55
CA ALA A 155 -8.59 -1.47 30.52
C ALA A 155 -9.08 -2.90 30.17
N ALA A 156 -9.30 -3.22 28.89
CA ALA A 156 -9.64 -4.58 28.48
C ALA A 156 -8.49 -5.58 28.72
N ARG A 157 -7.22 -5.16 28.55
CA ARG A 157 -6.05 -5.99 28.88
C ARG A 157 -5.90 -6.17 30.38
N GLU A 158 -6.10 -5.12 31.18
CA GLU A 158 -6.06 -5.18 32.64
C GLU A 158 -7.17 -6.09 33.18
N LYS A 159 -8.40 -5.97 32.66
CA LYS A 159 -9.49 -6.89 32.98
C LYS A 159 -9.17 -8.32 32.58
N ALA A 160 -8.65 -8.56 31.37
CA ALA A 160 -8.25 -9.90 30.96
C ALA A 160 -7.13 -10.48 31.85
N ILE A 161 -6.19 -9.66 32.31
CA ILE A 161 -5.15 -10.08 33.27
C ILE A 161 -5.79 -10.38 34.63
N GLN A 162 -6.73 -9.57 35.12
CA GLN A 162 -7.45 -9.83 36.37
C GLN A 162 -8.30 -11.10 36.30
N ASP A 163 -9.06 -11.29 35.22
CA ASP A 163 -9.86 -12.48 34.96
C ASP A 163 -8.96 -13.73 34.84
N GLN A 164 -7.81 -13.62 34.15
CA GLN A 164 -6.82 -14.70 34.05
C GLN A 164 -6.19 -15.03 35.40
N LEU A 165 -5.91 -14.04 36.27
CA LEU A 165 -5.43 -14.27 37.64
C LEU A 165 -6.49 -14.96 38.51
N LEU A 166 -7.77 -14.60 38.35
CA LEU A 166 -8.89 -15.23 39.04
C LEU A 166 -9.16 -16.66 38.54
N GLU A 167 -8.98 -16.93 37.25
CA GLU A 167 -9.10 -18.30 36.68
C GLU A 167 -7.88 -19.19 37.00
N THR A 168 -6.67 -18.61 37.11
CA THR A 168 -5.45 -19.35 37.50
C THR A 168 -5.55 -19.91 38.93
N ALA A 169 -6.40 -19.32 39.79
CA ALA A 169 -6.68 -19.85 41.12
C ALA A 169 -7.55 -21.12 41.11
N ASN A 170 -8.22 -21.46 40.00
CA ASN A 170 -9.20 -22.55 39.94
C ASN A 170 -8.91 -23.65 38.92
N GLN A 171 -7.95 -23.54 38.01
CA GLN A 171 -7.56 -24.68 37.16
C GLN A 171 -6.19 -24.47 36.51
N ASP A 172 -5.31 -25.45 36.72
CA ASP A 172 -4.17 -25.71 35.85
C ASP A 172 -4.64 -25.82 34.39
N LYS A 173 -4.12 -24.92 33.54
CA LYS A 173 -3.98 -24.96 32.06
C LYS A 173 -4.64 -23.78 31.34
N GLN A 174 -3.85 -22.74 31.14
CA GLN A 174 -3.55 -22.32 29.77
C GLN A 174 -2.17 -21.68 29.73
N GLN A 175 -1.16 -22.47 29.35
CA GLN A 175 0.16 -21.92 29.07
C GLN A 175 0.04 -21.00 27.85
N ASP A 176 0.10 -19.69 28.07
CA ASP A 176 0.58 -18.78 27.05
C ASP A 176 2.05 -19.13 26.79
N PHE A 177 2.28 -20.10 25.91
CA PHE A 177 3.62 -20.66 25.72
C PHE A 177 4.56 -19.53 25.27
N PRO A 178 5.65 -19.23 26.02
CA PRO A 178 6.70 -18.31 25.56
C PRO A 178 7.28 -18.71 24.20
N PHE A 179 7.02 -19.95 23.76
CA PHE A 179 7.22 -20.45 22.41
C PHE A 179 6.74 -19.49 21.31
N LEU A 180 5.58 -18.82 21.42
CA LEU A 180 5.09 -17.94 20.35
C LEU A 180 5.98 -16.68 20.21
N ARG A 181 6.44 -16.09 21.32
CA ARG A 181 7.38 -14.95 21.29
C ARG A 181 8.78 -15.37 20.84
N LEU A 182 9.23 -16.55 21.27
CA LEU A 182 10.48 -17.12 20.77
C LEU A 182 10.40 -17.41 19.27
N TRP A 183 9.25 -17.86 18.77
CA TRP A 183 9.00 -18.13 17.37
C TRP A 183 9.15 -16.86 16.54
N ASP A 184 8.53 -15.74 16.95
CA ASP A 184 8.66 -14.46 16.26
C ASP A 184 10.13 -14.00 16.17
N ARG A 185 10.87 -14.06 17.28
CA ARG A 185 12.30 -13.71 17.29
C ARG A 185 13.12 -14.62 16.39
N ASN A 186 12.87 -15.93 16.44
CA ASN A 186 13.57 -16.90 15.62
C ASN A 186 13.23 -16.73 14.13
N MET A 187 12.00 -16.34 13.80
CA MET A 187 11.58 -15.99 12.45
C MET A 187 12.30 -14.74 11.94
N ASP A 188 12.40 -13.69 12.75
CA ASP A 188 13.14 -12.47 12.39
C ASP A 188 14.62 -12.78 12.13
N ILE A 189 15.24 -13.62 12.95
CA ILE A 189 16.62 -14.08 12.75
C ILE A 189 16.73 -14.87 11.44
N ALA A 190 15.84 -15.83 11.20
CA ALA A 190 15.83 -16.62 9.97
C ALA A 190 15.62 -15.75 8.72
N MET A 191 14.74 -14.75 8.80
CA MET A 191 14.54 -13.75 7.76
C MET A 191 15.79 -12.90 7.53
N GLY A 192 16.49 -12.52 8.60
CA GLY A 192 17.76 -11.80 8.52
C GLY A 192 18.84 -12.62 7.81
N TRP A 193 18.97 -13.91 8.14
CA TRP A 193 19.89 -14.82 7.44
C TRP A 193 19.57 -14.97 5.95
N LYS A 194 18.28 -15.10 5.59
CA LYS A 194 17.86 -15.10 4.18
C LYS A 194 18.23 -13.79 3.49
N GLY A 195 18.04 -12.64 4.14
CA GLY A 195 18.43 -11.34 3.61
C GLY A 195 19.94 -11.23 3.37
N ALA A 196 20.75 -11.68 4.33
CA ALA A 196 22.20 -11.72 4.20
C ALA A 196 22.66 -12.65 3.06
N GLN A 197 22.02 -13.82 2.92
CA GLN A 197 22.27 -14.74 1.82
C GLN A 197 21.90 -14.12 0.46
N ALA A 198 20.75 -13.43 0.39
CA ALA A 198 20.33 -12.71 -0.80
C ALA A 198 21.33 -11.63 -1.19
N MET A 199 21.89 -10.91 -0.22
CA MET A 199 22.88 -9.87 -0.49
C MET A 199 24.15 -10.42 -1.17
N GLN A 200 24.55 -11.66 -0.85
CA GLN A 200 25.74 -12.29 -1.43
C GLN A 200 25.46 -13.01 -2.76
N PHE A 201 24.35 -13.74 -2.85
CA PHE A 201 24.08 -14.67 -3.97
C PHE A 201 22.75 -14.43 -4.68
N GLY A 202 21.92 -13.53 -4.16
CA GLY A 202 20.59 -13.27 -4.68
C GLY A 202 20.62 -12.45 -5.97
N GLN A 203 19.61 -12.70 -6.81
CA GLN A 203 19.38 -11.92 -8.02
C GLN A 203 19.14 -10.43 -7.66
N PRO A 204 19.81 -9.46 -8.32
CA PRO A 204 19.58 -8.04 -8.06
C PRO A 204 18.20 -7.56 -8.53
N LEU A 205 17.49 -6.84 -7.67
CA LEU A 205 16.30 -6.07 -8.00
C LEU A 205 16.57 -4.60 -7.68
N VAL A 206 16.49 -3.74 -8.70
CA VAL A 206 16.87 -2.34 -8.58
C VAL A 206 15.63 -1.46 -8.48
N PHE A 207 15.62 -0.59 -7.49
CA PHE A 207 14.70 0.53 -7.39
C PHE A 207 15.43 1.82 -7.78
N ASP A 208 14.95 2.46 -8.85
CA ASP A 208 15.52 3.70 -9.38
C ASP A 208 14.90 4.92 -8.69
N MET A 209 15.69 5.61 -7.85
CA MET A 209 15.25 6.73 -7.01
C MET A 209 15.42 8.11 -7.67
N ALA A 210 15.73 8.19 -8.98
CA ALA A 210 15.93 9.48 -9.64
C ALA A 210 14.62 10.16 -10.11
N TYR A 211 13.59 10.13 -9.26
CA TYR A 211 12.27 10.73 -9.51
C TYR A 211 11.87 11.81 -8.48
N ASP A 212 12.83 12.29 -7.68
CA ASP A 212 12.64 13.33 -6.65
C ASP A 212 11.87 14.54 -7.19
N ASP A 213 12.28 15.04 -8.37
CA ASP A 213 11.77 16.26 -8.97
C ASP A 213 10.34 16.11 -9.53
N TYR A 214 9.89 14.88 -9.75
CA TYR A 214 8.58 14.58 -10.34
C TYR A 214 7.47 14.42 -9.31
N MET A 215 7.80 14.34 -8.01
CA MET A 215 6.83 14.00 -6.96
C MET A 215 6.62 15.12 -5.97
N ASN A 216 5.35 15.36 -5.64
CA ASN A 216 5.02 16.20 -4.51
C ASN A 216 5.45 15.52 -3.18
N PRO A 217 5.67 16.29 -2.10
CA PRO A 217 6.04 15.72 -0.79
C PRO A 217 5.05 14.66 -0.27
N LYS A 218 3.78 14.73 -0.68
CA LYS A 218 2.76 13.72 -0.34
C LYS A 218 2.94 12.42 -1.14
N GLU A 219 3.27 12.53 -2.42
CA GLU A 219 3.53 11.39 -3.31
C GLU A 219 4.82 10.68 -2.95
N LEU A 220 5.86 11.45 -2.61
CA LEU A 220 7.10 10.95 -2.04
C LEU A 220 6.84 10.05 -0.81
N ARG A 221 6.01 10.50 0.13
CA ARG A 221 5.62 9.69 1.30
C ARG A 221 4.90 8.40 0.93
N TYR A 222 4.14 8.39 -0.15
CA TYR A 222 3.50 7.17 -0.66
C TYR A 222 4.53 6.24 -1.33
N ALA A 223 5.45 6.77 -2.12
CA ALA A 223 6.53 6.00 -2.74
C ALA A 223 7.39 5.31 -1.67
N VAL A 224 7.81 6.06 -0.65
CA VAL A 224 8.54 5.50 0.50
C VAL A 224 7.70 4.42 1.20
N SER A 225 6.42 4.66 1.44
CA SER A 225 5.54 3.63 2.03
C SER A 225 5.46 2.35 1.20
N GLN A 226 5.43 2.44 -0.13
CA GLN A 226 5.42 1.27 -1.01
C GLN A 226 6.78 0.55 -1.03
N LEU A 227 7.89 1.28 -0.94
CA LEU A 227 9.23 0.69 -0.82
C LEU A 227 9.38 -0.08 0.50
N LEU A 228 8.85 0.45 1.60
CA LEU A 228 8.83 -0.25 2.89
C LEU A 228 8.07 -1.58 2.79
N GLU A 229 6.90 -1.58 2.14
CA GLU A 229 6.15 -2.82 1.93
C GLU A 229 6.89 -3.78 0.99
N SER A 230 7.55 -3.26 -0.06
CA SER A 230 8.34 -4.04 -1.00
C SER A 230 9.49 -4.78 -0.31
N GLU A 231 10.24 -4.06 0.55
CA GLU A 231 11.31 -4.65 1.37
C GLU A 231 10.76 -5.69 2.35
N GLY A 232 9.65 -5.39 3.03
CA GLY A 232 9.00 -6.32 3.95
C GLY A 232 8.44 -7.57 3.27
N CYS A 233 7.92 -7.46 2.03
CA CYS A 233 7.53 -8.61 1.21
C CYS A 233 8.75 -9.45 0.81
N ASN A 234 9.83 -8.82 0.35
CA ASN A 234 11.07 -9.49 -0.03
C ASN A 234 11.66 -10.29 1.13
N ARG A 235 11.75 -9.68 2.31
CA ARG A 235 12.27 -10.32 3.52
C ARG A 235 11.50 -11.58 3.93
N ARG A 236 10.18 -11.60 3.70
CA ARG A 236 9.30 -12.73 4.04
C ARG A 236 9.37 -13.87 3.02
N ASP A 237 9.82 -13.58 1.80
CA ASP A 237 9.84 -14.55 0.71
C ASP A 237 10.82 -15.72 0.98
N VAL A 238 10.62 -16.85 0.29
CA VAL A 238 11.48 -18.02 0.39
C VAL A 238 12.84 -17.78 -0.27
N ASP A 239 12.84 -17.06 -1.38
CA ASP A 239 14.04 -16.77 -2.18
C ASP A 239 14.10 -15.25 -2.50
N PRO A 240 14.51 -14.43 -1.52
CA PRO A 240 14.54 -12.97 -1.67
C PRO A 240 15.47 -12.49 -2.80
N PHE A 241 15.15 -11.32 -3.34
CA PHE A 241 16.07 -10.55 -4.18
C PHE A 241 17.10 -9.81 -3.34
N HIS A 242 18.27 -9.55 -3.94
CA HIS A 242 19.13 -8.50 -3.44
C HIS A 242 18.56 -7.13 -3.88
N ILE A 243 17.99 -6.39 -2.93
CA ILE A 243 17.45 -5.05 -3.21
C ILE A 243 18.57 -4.03 -3.36
N TYR A 244 18.53 -3.26 -4.45
CA TYR A 244 19.38 -2.10 -4.71
C TYR A 244 18.56 -0.82 -4.77
N PHE A 245 18.94 0.18 -3.98
CA PHE A 245 18.43 1.55 -4.13
C PHE A 245 19.49 2.37 -4.86
N CYS A 246 19.26 2.61 -6.15
CA CYS A 246 20.18 3.36 -7.02
C CYS A 246 19.72 4.81 -7.18
N ASN A 247 20.64 5.69 -7.57
CA ASN A 247 20.40 7.14 -7.69
C ASN A 247 19.90 7.81 -6.39
N LEU A 248 20.23 7.24 -5.23
CA LEU A 248 19.80 7.77 -3.93
C LEU A 248 20.81 8.79 -3.40
N LYS A 249 20.63 10.07 -3.78
CA LYS A 249 21.51 11.16 -3.35
C LYS A 249 21.44 11.37 -1.82
N PRO A 250 22.54 11.74 -1.13
CA PRO A 250 22.56 11.97 0.32
C PRO A 250 21.54 13.01 0.79
N GLU A 251 21.46 14.12 0.05
CA GLU A 251 20.59 15.24 0.37
C GLU A 251 19.16 15.08 -0.19
N SER A 252 18.87 13.97 -0.87
CA SER A 252 17.56 13.74 -1.48
C SER A 252 16.44 13.76 -0.43
N PRO A 253 15.26 14.32 -0.76
CA PRO A 253 14.09 14.21 0.10
C PRO A 253 13.69 12.74 0.30
N PHE A 254 13.97 11.88 -0.67
CA PHE A 254 13.78 10.42 -0.56
C PHE A 254 14.57 9.81 0.59
N ARG A 255 15.89 10.06 0.67
CA ARG A 255 16.74 9.48 1.71
C ARG A 255 16.31 9.95 3.10
N ARG A 256 15.99 11.23 3.23
CA ARG A 256 15.50 11.82 4.49
C ARG A 256 14.23 11.13 4.99
N GLU A 257 13.26 10.93 4.10
CA GLU A 257 11.99 10.27 4.46
C GLU A 257 12.19 8.77 4.72
N LEU A 258 13.06 8.08 3.98
CA LEU A 258 13.44 6.69 4.24
C LEU A 258 14.04 6.52 5.64
N ILE A 259 15.06 7.33 5.98
CA ILE A 259 15.69 7.31 7.31
C ILE A 259 14.66 7.60 8.40
N LYS A 260 13.79 8.59 8.20
CA LYS A 260 12.71 8.91 9.15
C LYS A 260 11.76 7.73 9.39
N ARG A 261 11.42 6.97 8.35
CA ARG A 261 10.47 5.85 8.43
C ARG A 261 11.08 4.58 8.99
N TYR A 262 12.33 4.29 8.64
CA TYR A 262 13.05 3.12 9.14
C TYR A 262 13.67 3.35 10.53
N GLY A 263 14.00 4.59 10.87
CA GLY A 263 14.70 4.95 12.10
C GLY A 263 16.02 4.20 12.22
N GLU A 264 16.29 3.65 13.41
CA GLU A 264 17.48 2.83 13.68
C GLU A 264 17.60 1.58 12.81
N LYS A 265 16.48 1.09 12.25
CA LYS A 265 16.49 -0.12 11.42
C LYS A 265 17.16 0.11 10.08
N TRP A 266 17.29 1.36 9.61
CA TRP A 266 17.90 1.70 8.32
C TRP A 266 19.29 1.06 8.16
N ASN A 267 20.12 1.17 9.20
CA ASN A 267 21.49 0.63 9.20
C ASN A 267 21.55 -0.91 9.31
N LYS A 268 20.43 -1.56 9.59
CA LYS A 268 20.31 -3.02 9.75
C LYS A 268 19.61 -3.69 8.56
N LEU A 269 19.27 -2.93 7.52
CA LEU A 269 18.61 -3.47 6.33
C LEU A 269 19.64 -4.20 5.46
N PHE A 270 19.28 -5.40 5.01
CA PHE A 270 20.06 -6.17 4.02
C PHE A 270 19.74 -5.69 2.60
N LEU A 271 20.09 -4.44 2.30
CA LEU A 271 19.96 -3.83 0.98
C LEU A 271 21.15 -2.93 0.68
N THR A 272 21.45 -2.74 -0.61
CA THR A 272 22.54 -1.87 -1.04
C THR A 272 21.97 -0.53 -1.48
N ALA A 273 22.21 0.52 -0.70
CA ALA A 273 21.86 1.90 -1.05
C ALA A 273 23.09 2.62 -1.64
N THR A 274 22.93 3.21 -2.82
CA THR A 274 24.02 3.84 -3.56
C THR A 274 23.54 5.07 -4.35
N GLU A 275 24.46 6.03 -4.49
CA GLU A 275 24.25 7.23 -5.29
C GLU A 275 24.42 6.97 -6.78
N LYS A 276 25.16 5.92 -7.12
CA LYS A 276 25.48 5.55 -8.50
C LYS A 276 24.23 5.14 -9.27
N SER A 277 24.29 5.30 -10.60
CA SER A 277 23.24 4.82 -11.47
C SER A 277 23.32 3.31 -11.66
N HIS A 278 22.20 2.70 -11.99
CA HIS A 278 22.10 1.28 -12.29
C HIS A 278 22.96 0.86 -13.49
N VAL A 279 23.20 1.78 -14.44
CA VAL A 279 24.08 1.55 -15.60
C VAL A 279 25.57 1.54 -15.24
N ASP A 280 25.94 2.12 -14.10
CA ASP A 280 27.34 2.17 -13.64
C ASP A 280 27.70 0.92 -12.82
N LEU A 281 26.68 0.25 -12.25
CA LEU A 281 26.84 -0.91 -11.39
C LEU A 281 26.72 -2.23 -12.15
N PHE A 282 25.89 -2.26 -13.20
CA PHE A 282 25.53 -3.48 -13.90
C PHE A 282 25.74 -3.35 -15.42
N PRO A 283 26.11 -4.45 -16.12
CA PRO A 283 26.21 -4.45 -17.58
C PRO A 283 24.85 -4.16 -18.22
N LYS A 284 24.82 -3.20 -19.16
CA LYS A 284 23.57 -2.76 -19.81
C LYS A 284 22.77 -3.89 -20.45
N ASP A 285 23.44 -4.88 -21.02
CA ASP A 285 22.80 -6.02 -21.71
C ASP A 285 22.02 -6.94 -20.76
N ASN A 286 22.31 -6.86 -19.45
CA ASN A 286 21.62 -7.63 -18.43
C ASN A 286 20.49 -6.86 -17.76
N ILE A 287 20.29 -5.58 -18.10
CA ILE A 287 19.31 -4.71 -17.47
C ILE A 287 18.01 -4.69 -18.27
N ILE A 288 16.89 -4.87 -17.57
CA ILE A 288 15.54 -4.69 -18.11
C ILE A 288 14.81 -3.65 -17.27
N TYR A 289 14.44 -2.52 -17.88
CA TYR A 289 13.65 -1.49 -17.22
C TYR A 289 12.15 -1.81 -17.34
N LEU A 290 11.50 -2.05 -16.21
CA LEU A 290 10.07 -2.35 -16.18
C LEU A 290 9.26 -1.06 -16.24
N THR A 291 8.41 -0.95 -17.25
CA THR A 291 7.48 0.18 -17.42
C THR A 291 6.23 -0.27 -18.15
N ALA A 292 5.06 0.17 -17.67
CA ALA A 292 3.78 -0.17 -18.27
C ALA A 292 3.63 0.37 -19.70
N ASP A 293 4.35 1.43 -20.05
CA ASP A 293 4.32 2.06 -21.37
C ASP A 293 5.26 1.35 -22.39
N SER A 294 5.95 0.29 -21.99
CA SER A 294 6.84 -0.44 -22.89
C SER A 294 6.05 -1.16 -24.00
N PRO A 295 6.50 -1.10 -25.27
CA PRO A 295 5.90 -1.88 -26.35
C PRO A 295 6.22 -3.38 -26.23
N ASN A 296 7.27 -3.75 -25.49
CA ASN A 296 7.68 -5.15 -25.36
C ASN A 296 6.99 -5.78 -24.16
N ILE A 297 6.29 -6.89 -24.39
CA ILE A 297 5.57 -7.62 -23.36
C ILE A 297 6.47 -8.70 -22.77
N MET A 298 6.60 -8.73 -21.44
CA MET A 298 7.31 -9.76 -20.70
C MET A 298 6.55 -11.09 -20.81
N THR A 299 7.17 -12.09 -21.46
CA THR A 299 6.56 -13.42 -21.63
C THR A 299 6.93 -14.38 -20.50
N SER A 300 8.19 -14.35 -20.06
CA SER A 300 8.73 -15.23 -19.02
C SER A 300 9.70 -14.48 -18.13
N PHE A 301 9.78 -14.89 -16.87
CA PHE A 301 10.78 -14.38 -15.95
C PHE A 301 12.15 -14.98 -16.25
N LYS A 302 13.14 -14.10 -16.40
CA LYS A 302 14.55 -14.39 -16.63
C LYS A 302 15.34 -14.19 -15.34
N HIS A 303 15.98 -15.25 -14.83
CA HIS A 303 16.78 -15.22 -13.59
C HIS A 303 18.19 -14.64 -13.79
N ASP A 304 18.68 -14.56 -15.03
CA ASP A 304 19.97 -13.98 -15.42
C ASP A 304 19.93 -12.45 -15.61
N LYS A 305 18.72 -11.87 -15.65
CA LYS A 305 18.51 -10.43 -15.89
C LYS A 305 18.25 -9.66 -14.61
N ILE A 306 18.52 -8.37 -14.67
CA ILE A 306 18.38 -7.42 -13.56
C ILE A 306 17.20 -6.51 -13.91
N TYR A 307 16.15 -6.60 -13.11
CA TYR A 307 14.96 -5.78 -13.32
C TYR A 307 15.10 -4.44 -12.58
N ILE A 308 14.75 -3.36 -13.27
CA ILE A 308 14.65 -2.03 -12.68
C ILE A 308 13.18 -1.65 -12.55
N VAL A 309 12.81 -1.19 -11.35
CA VAL A 309 11.51 -0.61 -11.04
C VAL A 309 11.71 0.86 -10.71
N GLY A 310 11.00 1.74 -11.42
CA GLY A 310 11.01 3.17 -11.11
C GLY A 310 10.35 3.45 -9.77
N SER A 311 11.05 4.10 -8.84
CA SER A 311 10.48 4.50 -7.55
C SER A 311 9.67 5.77 -7.68
N PHE A 312 8.57 5.67 -8.41
CA PHE A 312 7.75 6.79 -8.81
C PHE A 312 6.29 6.50 -8.50
N VAL A 313 5.66 7.40 -7.73
CA VAL A 313 4.22 7.34 -7.45
C VAL A 313 3.59 8.57 -8.05
N ASP A 314 2.81 8.32 -9.09
CA ASP A 314 2.21 9.38 -9.88
C ASP A 314 0.69 9.32 -9.77
N LYS A 315 0.10 10.33 -9.13
CA LYS A 315 -1.36 10.48 -9.10
C LYS A 315 -1.86 11.31 -10.27
N ASN A 316 -0.99 12.11 -10.89
CA ASN A 316 -1.28 13.01 -11.99
C ASN A 316 -0.58 12.51 -13.26
N ILE A 317 -0.87 11.25 -13.62
CA ILE A 317 -0.35 10.47 -14.76
C ILE A 317 0.54 11.31 -15.71
N HIS A 318 1.86 11.18 -15.55
CA HIS A 318 2.91 11.59 -16.44
C HIS A 318 3.30 10.38 -17.30
N PRO A 319 2.58 10.13 -18.41
CA PRO A 319 2.81 8.94 -19.22
C PRO A 319 4.23 8.97 -19.79
N GLY A 320 4.91 7.83 -19.77
CA GLY A 320 6.18 7.64 -20.46
C GLY A 320 7.42 8.21 -19.76
N ALA A 321 7.36 8.75 -18.54
CA ALA A 321 8.54 9.29 -17.86
C ALA A 321 9.66 8.24 -17.68
N SER A 322 9.30 7.05 -17.20
CA SER A 322 10.23 5.92 -17.03
C SER A 322 10.68 5.33 -18.37
N LEU A 323 9.78 5.25 -19.36
CA LEU A 323 10.11 4.78 -20.70
C LEU A 323 11.10 5.71 -21.40
N ALA A 324 10.89 7.02 -21.32
CA ALA A 324 11.78 8.03 -21.90
C ALA A 324 13.17 7.96 -21.27
N LYS A 325 13.24 7.80 -19.94
CA LYS A 325 14.51 7.63 -19.22
C LYS A 325 15.25 6.37 -19.66
N ALA A 326 14.56 5.23 -19.76
CA ALA A 326 15.16 3.97 -20.20
C ALA A 326 15.65 4.05 -21.66
N LYS A 327 14.86 4.66 -22.57
CA LYS A 327 15.25 4.88 -23.96
C LYS A 327 16.47 5.79 -24.09
N ARG A 328 16.56 6.87 -23.31
CA ARG A 328 17.73 7.76 -23.28
C ARG A 328 19.01 7.02 -22.88
N LEU A 329 18.89 6.05 -21.98
CA LEU A 329 20.01 5.22 -21.52
C LEU A 329 20.25 3.99 -22.42
N LYS A 330 19.44 3.80 -23.48
CA LYS A 330 19.46 2.66 -24.40
C LYS A 330 19.32 1.31 -23.69
N LEU A 331 18.41 1.25 -22.72
CA LEU A 331 18.12 0.02 -21.98
C LEU A 331 16.95 -0.74 -22.62
N ALA A 332 16.96 -2.07 -22.47
CA ALA A 332 15.80 -2.89 -22.80
C ALA A 332 14.64 -2.54 -21.86
N THR A 333 13.43 -2.51 -22.39
CA THR A 333 12.21 -2.20 -21.61
C THR A 333 11.20 -3.31 -21.78
N GLU A 334 10.49 -3.66 -20.71
CA GLU A 334 9.43 -4.68 -20.73
C GLU A 334 8.22 -4.21 -19.90
N CYS A 335 7.01 -4.58 -20.31
CA CYS A 335 5.76 -4.39 -19.57
C CYS A 335 5.14 -5.74 -19.21
N PHE A 336 4.31 -5.78 -18.16
CA PHE A 336 3.62 -7.02 -17.79
C PHE A 336 2.48 -7.33 -18.78
N PRO A 337 2.20 -8.63 -19.05
CA PRO A 337 1.17 -9.08 -19.98
C PRO A 337 -0.25 -8.92 -19.43
N LEU A 338 -0.60 -7.79 -18.80
CA LEU A 338 -1.87 -7.62 -18.09
C LEU A 338 -3.08 -7.88 -18.99
N ASP A 339 -3.05 -7.37 -20.23
CA ASP A 339 -4.14 -7.53 -21.20
C ASP A 339 -4.33 -8.96 -21.70
N LYS A 340 -3.29 -9.80 -21.57
CA LYS A 340 -3.36 -11.20 -21.98
C LYS A 340 -4.09 -12.05 -20.94
N TYR A 341 -3.99 -11.69 -19.66
CA TYR A 341 -4.44 -12.50 -18.54
C TYR A 341 -5.63 -11.92 -17.79
N LEU A 342 -5.89 -10.60 -17.87
CA LEU A 342 -6.90 -9.92 -17.07
C LEU A 342 -7.84 -9.10 -17.96
N HIS A 343 -9.15 -9.21 -17.73
CA HIS A 343 -10.12 -8.33 -18.36
C HIS A 343 -10.14 -7.02 -17.60
N TRP A 344 -9.48 -6.01 -18.15
CA TRP A 344 -9.26 -4.75 -17.46
C TRP A 344 -10.50 -3.86 -17.50
N ASP A 345 -11.04 -3.51 -16.33
CA ASP A 345 -12.27 -2.71 -16.24
C ASP A 345 -11.98 -1.24 -15.98
N THR A 346 -11.22 -0.96 -14.92
CA THR A 346 -11.16 0.38 -14.33
C THR A 346 -9.78 0.76 -13.84
N GLY A 347 -9.39 2.00 -14.14
CA GLY A 347 -8.17 2.63 -13.67
C GLY A 347 -6.96 2.32 -14.54
N THR A 348 -5.81 2.85 -14.13
CA THR A 348 -4.56 2.73 -14.90
C THR A 348 -3.89 1.38 -14.70
N LYS A 349 -3.24 0.89 -15.77
CA LYS A 349 -2.39 -0.30 -15.78
C LYS A 349 -1.04 -0.11 -15.06
N ASN A 350 -0.79 1.09 -14.56
CA ASN A 350 0.34 1.38 -13.69
C ASN A 350 0.10 0.74 -12.32
N LEU A 351 0.88 -0.30 -12.03
CA LEU A 351 0.89 -0.99 -10.74
C LEU A 351 1.79 -0.26 -9.75
N THR A 352 1.53 -0.44 -8.46
CA THR A 352 2.36 0.15 -7.40
C THR A 352 3.68 -0.60 -7.25
N ILE A 353 4.68 0.04 -6.64
CA ILE A 353 6.03 -0.52 -6.48
C ILE A 353 5.98 -1.86 -5.69
N ASP A 354 5.13 -1.93 -4.66
CA ASP A 354 4.89 -3.13 -3.87
C ASP A 354 4.19 -4.24 -4.67
N GLN A 355 3.22 -3.90 -5.53
CA GLN A 355 2.54 -4.87 -6.39
C GLN A 355 3.51 -5.47 -7.40
N VAL A 356 4.32 -4.63 -8.05
CA VAL A 356 5.37 -5.07 -8.99
C VAL A 356 6.34 -6.00 -8.29
N THR A 357 6.83 -5.63 -7.10
CA THR A 357 7.76 -6.47 -6.33
C THR A 357 7.16 -7.85 -5.99
N ARG A 358 5.90 -7.89 -5.55
CA ARG A 358 5.21 -9.16 -5.24
C ARG A 358 5.00 -10.04 -6.46
N ILE A 359 4.68 -9.43 -7.61
CA ILE A 359 4.57 -10.13 -8.89
C ILE A 359 5.91 -10.75 -9.27
N LEU A 360 7.00 -9.97 -9.21
CA LEU A 360 8.35 -10.48 -9.54
C LEU A 360 8.80 -11.60 -8.60
N LEU A 361 8.56 -11.48 -7.29
CA LEU A 361 8.87 -12.55 -6.33
C LEU A 361 8.09 -13.83 -6.65
N CYS A 362 6.81 -13.71 -6.96
CA CYS A 362 6.00 -14.86 -7.34
C CYS A 362 6.49 -15.51 -8.63
N LEU A 363 6.82 -14.71 -9.65
CA LEU A 363 7.34 -15.22 -10.92
C LEU A 363 8.71 -15.87 -10.75
N LYS A 364 9.57 -15.33 -9.88
CA LYS A 364 10.88 -15.93 -9.55
C LYS A 364 10.71 -17.35 -8.99
N ASN A 365 9.71 -17.53 -8.13
CA ASN A 365 9.45 -18.79 -7.42
C ASN A 365 8.65 -19.81 -8.24
N THR A 366 7.63 -19.38 -8.97
CA THR A 366 6.66 -20.28 -9.61
C THR A 366 6.65 -20.21 -11.14
N GLY A 367 7.15 -19.12 -11.72
CA GLY A 367 7.10 -18.87 -13.16
C GLY A 367 5.68 -18.66 -13.73
N SER A 368 4.64 -18.71 -12.90
CA SER A 368 3.24 -18.65 -13.34
C SER A 368 2.66 -17.24 -13.24
N TRP A 369 2.27 -16.68 -14.39
CA TRP A 369 1.56 -15.40 -14.46
C TRP A 369 0.19 -15.44 -13.78
N GLU A 370 -0.52 -16.57 -13.81
CA GLU A 370 -1.83 -16.68 -13.15
C GLU A 370 -1.73 -16.53 -11.63
N GLU A 371 -0.65 -17.05 -11.04
CA GLU A 371 -0.40 -16.88 -9.61
C GLU A 371 0.11 -15.48 -9.29
N ALA A 372 1.02 -14.95 -10.10
CA ALA A 372 1.60 -13.63 -9.88
C ALA A 372 0.54 -12.52 -10.01
N LEU A 373 -0.37 -12.62 -10.98
CA LEU A 373 -1.38 -11.59 -11.22
C LEU A 373 -2.50 -11.57 -10.16
N LYS A 374 -2.55 -12.54 -9.23
CA LYS A 374 -3.41 -12.46 -8.03
C LYS A 374 -3.08 -11.27 -7.14
N PHE A 375 -1.87 -10.72 -7.25
CA PHE A 375 -1.47 -9.52 -6.51
C PHE A 375 -2.01 -8.22 -7.14
N VAL A 376 -2.60 -8.28 -8.34
CA VAL A 376 -3.31 -7.16 -8.94
C VAL A 376 -4.67 -6.99 -8.24
N PRO A 377 -5.02 -5.78 -7.76
CA PRO A 377 -6.28 -5.56 -7.05
C PRO A 377 -7.51 -5.95 -7.88
N LYS A 378 -8.38 -6.81 -7.32
CA LYS A 378 -9.62 -7.28 -7.96
C LYS A 378 -10.56 -6.15 -8.43
N ARG A 379 -10.52 -4.98 -7.80
CA ARG A 379 -11.31 -3.81 -8.23
C ARG A 379 -10.92 -3.22 -9.59
N LYS A 380 -9.79 -3.66 -10.17
CA LYS A 380 -9.29 -3.16 -11.46
C LYS A 380 -9.69 -4.07 -12.64
N HIS A 381 -10.16 -5.29 -12.39
CA HIS A 381 -10.44 -6.29 -13.41
C HIS A 381 -11.66 -7.15 -13.05
N SER A 382 -12.41 -7.60 -14.06
CA SER A 382 -13.65 -8.38 -13.89
C SER A 382 -13.40 -9.88 -13.87
N GLY A 383 -12.18 -10.33 -14.19
CA GLY A 383 -11.80 -11.73 -14.17
C GLY A 383 -10.49 -12.00 -14.90
N TYR A 384 -10.05 -13.26 -14.82
CA TYR A 384 -8.93 -13.79 -15.60
C TYR A 384 -9.44 -14.24 -16.97
N LEU A 385 -8.71 -13.93 -18.04
CA LEU A 385 -9.03 -14.45 -19.36
C LEU A 385 -8.69 -15.94 -19.42
N ASP A 386 -9.64 -16.74 -19.90
CA ASP A 386 -9.43 -18.16 -20.15
C ASP A 386 -8.68 -18.32 -21.48
N PHE A 387 -7.53 -18.98 -21.46
CA PHE A 387 -6.64 -19.12 -22.63
C PHE A 387 -7.32 -19.79 -23.84
N SER A 388 -8.35 -20.59 -23.59
CA SER A 388 -9.13 -21.29 -24.62
C SER A 388 -9.86 -20.32 -25.55
N GLN A 389 -10.45 -19.26 -25.01
CA GLN A 389 -11.29 -18.32 -25.75
C GLN A 389 -10.45 -17.34 -26.59
N HIS A 390 -9.32 -16.86 -26.07
CA HIS A 390 -8.45 -15.94 -26.82
C HIS A 390 -7.82 -16.61 -28.05
N THR A 391 -7.47 -17.89 -27.98
CA THR A 391 -6.93 -18.63 -29.13
C THR A 391 -7.99 -18.74 -30.24
N GLN A 392 -9.25 -19.01 -29.88
CA GLN A 392 -10.36 -19.04 -30.82
C GLN A 392 -10.73 -17.66 -31.36
N GLU A 393 -10.76 -16.61 -30.54
CA GLU A 393 -11.05 -15.25 -30.99
C GLU A 393 -9.94 -14.66 -31.87
N PHE A 394 -8.67 -14.92 -31.54
CA PHE A 394 -7.53 -14.53 -32.35
C PHE A 394 -7.51 -15.28 -33.69
N VAL A 395 -7.75 -16.59 -33.68
CA VAL A 395 -7.92 -17.40 -34.91
C VAL A 395 -9.12 -16.91 -35.72
N ASN A 396 -10.22 -16.52 -35.09
CA ASN A 396 -11.40 -16.00 -35.77
C ASN A 396 -11.17 -14.59 -36.36
N ARG A 397 -10.40 -13.72 -35.70
CA ARG A 397 -9.96 -12.43 -36.28
C ARG A 397 -9.03 -12.63 -37.47
N MET A 398 -8.08 -13.56 -37.36
CA MET A 398 -7.19 -13.92 -38.47
C MET A 398 -7.97 -14.49 -39.66
N LYS A 399 -8.97 -15.35 -39.42
CA LYS A 399 -9.87 -15.86 -40.46
C LYS A 399 -10.67 -14.72 -41.12
N LYS A 400 -11.25 -13.80 -40.35
CA LYS A 400 -11.95 -12.61 -40.90
C LYS A 400 -11.04 -11.73 -41.75
N SER A 401 -9.78 -11.53 -41.35
CA SER A 401 -8.83 -10.74 -42.14
C SER A 401 -8.44 -11.40 -43.47
N LYS A 402 -8.45 -12.73 -43.57
CA LYS A 402 -8.22 -13.46 -44.82
C LYS A 402 -9.43 -13.42 -45.76
N THR A 403 -10.65 -13.35 -45.24
CA THR A 403 -11.87 -13.25 -46.05
C THR A 403 -12.04 -11.88 -46.72
N ILE A 404 -11.43 -10.82 -46.18
CA ILE A 404 -11.51 -9.47 -46.73
C ILE A 404 -10.59 -9.28 -47.96
N ASN A 405 -9.57 -10.14 -48.14
CA ASN A 405 -8.60 -10.01 -49.24
C ASN A 405 -8.94 -10.86 -50.48
N SER A 406 -10.11 -11.49 -50.56
CA SER A 406 -10.57 -12.15 -51.80
C SER A 406 -11.49 -11.22 -52.59
N PHE A 407 -10.92 -10.43 -53.51
CA PHE A 407 -11.67 -9.69 -54.52
C PHE A 407 -12.49 -10.64 -55.43
N PRO A 408 -13.75 -10.33 -55.76
CA PRO A 408 -14.52 -11.13 -56.69
C PRO A 408 -14.08 -10.81 -58.14
N LYS A 409 -13.68 -11.85 -58.89
CA LYS A 409 -13.50 -11.77 -60.36
C LYS A 409 -14.86 -11.55 -61.02
N GLY A 410 -15.16 -10.29 -61.35
CA GLY A 410 -16.31 -9.90 -62.17
C GLY A 410 -16.07 -10.18 -63.65
N SER A 411 -17.07 -10.78 -64.30
CA SER A 411 -17.12 -11.19 -65.70
C SER A 411 -17.02 -10.01 -66.69
N LEU A 412 -16.11 -10.08 -67.65
CA LEU A 412 -16.10 -9.24 -68.86
C LEU A 412 -17.14 -9.79 -69.85
N ASN A 413 -18.31 -9.16 -69.92
CA ASN A 413 -19.25 -9.36 -71.00
C ASN A 413 -18.94 -8.40 -72.16
N ARG A 414 -18.77 -8.99 -73.35
CA ARG A 414 -18.72 -8.34 -74.66
C ARG A 414 -20.00 -7.53 -74.89
N TYR A 415 -19.85 -6.30 -75.39
CA TYR A 415 -20.84 -5.69 -76.27
C TYR A 415 -20.15 -5.02 -77.45
N THR A 416 -20.45 -5.56 -78.62
CA THR A 416 -20.17 -5.06 -79.97
C THR A 416 -21.19 -4.01 -80.39
N GLN A 417 -20.71 -2.99 -81.14
CA GLN A 417 -21.45 -2.15 -82.11
C GLN A 417 -22.57 -1.24 -81.55
N LYS A 418 -22.81 0.01 -82.00
CA LYS A 418 -22.68 0.62 -83.32
C LYS A 418 -22.93 2.14 -83.22
N LYS A 419 -22.32 2.87 -84.17
CA LYS A 419 -22.48 4.30 -84.56
C LYS A 419 -21.82 5.35 -83.70
#